data_AF-A0A9E0PNB4-F1
#
_entry.id   AF-A0A9E0PNB4-F1
#
_cell.length_a   1.000
_cell.length_b   1.000
_cell.length_c   1.000
_cell.angle_alpha   90.00
_cell.angle_beta   90.00
_cell.angle_gamma   90.00
#
_symmetry.space_group_name_H-M   'P 1'
#
loop_
_entity.id
_entity.type
_entity.pdbx_description
1 polymer ?
#
loop_
_entity_poly.entity_id
_entity_poly.type
_entity_poly.pdbx_seq_one_letter_code
_entity_poly.pdbx_strand_id
1 'polypeptide(L)'
;MQANWRETQAQHMLGQDESATDLFYKPGAAKEATEKFELFDSSKEDTLLASNIVPNVAPVEQIPHLQAVAPEADAIIARDLKQDYHGLRNIGLGADVVRMTSPGSDRLVFPYRGTEDARLAECTKTNPQAWNDAFHAFPELGKYLSEQDGSKLMRALVRNELHNYDVKDRMGGNKSNHGQVPFDETLGYSQISVDGVKMFELQYPKLKEFLECKGYTGKNHEAQALQDPTCTPMIVAAKLQTEVDALKNSHDKLHSVKPISITWRTLAYTYNSDVYYNPKSSTNPDIHANVIPKAKELEHLRGYEKAYPTSDERVLNKSEHLKNVEQQLAFLR
;
A
#
# COMPACT_ATOMS: atom_id res chain seq x y z
N MET A 1 22.42 -35.85 -21.61
CA MET A 1 23.33 -34.95 -20.86
C MET A 1 22.51 -34.30 -19.76
N GLN A 2 22.92 -34.39 -18.49
CA GLN A 2 22.28 -33.66 -17.40
C GLN A 2 23.14 -32.44 -17.09
N ALA A 3 22.56 -31.23 -17.20
CA ALA A 3 23.24 -30.00 -16.80
C ALA A 3 23.29 -29.91 -15.27
N ASN A 4 24.41 -29.44 -14.74
CA ASN A 4 24.71 -29.52 -13.31
C ASN A 4 24.10 -28.32 -12.55
N TRP A 5 22.89 -28.51 -12.00
CA TRP A 5 22.16 -27.54 -11.17
C TRP A 5 23.01 -26.80 -10.12
N ARG A 6 24.06 -27.43 -9.59
CA ARG A 6 24.95 -26.83 -8.58
C ARG A 6 25.79 -25.67 -9.13
N GLU A 7 26.15 -25.67 -10.42
CA GLU A 7 26.90 -24.57 -11.03
C GLU A 7 26.03 -23.33 -11.21
N THR A 8 24.73 -23.51 -11.48
CA THR A 8 23.77 -22.41 -11.61
C THR A 8 23.52 -21.70 -10.27
N GLN A 9 23.45 -22.45 -9.16
CA GLN A 9 23.38 -21.85 -7.83
C GLN A 9 24.69 -21.15 -7.42
N ALA A 10 25.86 -21.67 -7.83
CA ALA A 10 27.15 -21.04 -7.54
C ALA A 10 27.27 -19.64 -8.18
N GLN A 11 26.83 -19.47 -9.44
CA GLN A 11 26.81 -18.15 -10.09
C GLN A 11 25.86 -17.16 -9.39
N HIS A 12 24.72 -17.62 -8.85
CA HIS A 12 23.80 -16.75 -8.11
C HIS A 12 24.33 -16.34 -6.71
N MET A 13 25.29 -17.07 -6.14
CA MET A 13 25.93 -16.70 -4.87
C MET A 13 27.14 -15.76 -5.04
N LEU A 14 27.79 -15.75 -6.21
CA LEU A 14 28.97 -14.90 -6.49
C LEU A 14 28.64 -13.42 -6.78
N GLY A 15 27.39 -12.99 -6.52
CA GLY A 15 26.92 -11.60 -6.73
C GLY A 15 26.32 -10.94 -5.48
N GLN A 16 26.58 -11.44 -4.27
CA GLN A 16 26.02 -10.87 -3.03
C GLN A 16 27.04 -10.17 -2.11
N ASP A 17 28.35 -10.24 -2.39
CA ASP A 17 29.42 -9.65 -1.57
C ASP A 17 29.86 -8.24 -2.03
N GLU A 18 28.92 -7.38 -2.41
CA GLU A 18 29.11 -5.91 -2.47
C GLU A 18 27.95 -5.17 -1.78
N SER A 19 27.72 -5.46 -0.50
CA SER A 19 26.83 -4.65 0.32
C SER A 19 27.45 -3.28 0.57
N ALA A 20 26.78 -2.20 0.12
CA ALA A 20 27.25 -0.82 0.21
C ALA A 20 27.17 -0.24 1.65
N THR A 21 27.82 -0.89 2.61
CA THR A 21 27.91 -0.53 4.02
C THR A 21 29.33 -0.09 4.40
N ASP A 22 29.96 0.75 3.57
CA ASP A 22 31.23 1.42 3.91
C ASP A 22 31.27 2.87 3.41
N LEU A 23 30.39 3.68 4.01
CA LEU A 23 30.45 5.14 4.00
C LEU A 23 30.13 5.64 5.42
N PHE A 24 30.87 6.64 5.88
CA PHE A 24 30.86 7.19 7.25
C PHE A 24 31.63 6.41 8.34
N TYR A 25 32.94 6.25 8.15
CA TYR A 25 33.87 6.24 9.29
C TYR A 25 35.02 7.24 9.09
N LYS A 26 35.02 8.33 9.88
CA LYS A 26 36.18 9.21 10.12
C LYS A 26 36.17 9.69 11.57
N PRO A 27 37.04 9.17 12.45
CA PRO A 27 37.16 9.66 13.82
C PRO A 27 38.07 10.91 13.89
N GLY A 28 37.75 11.82 14.81
CA GLY A 28 38.73 12.75 15.38
C GLY A 28 38.80 14.17 14.81
N ALA A 29 37.86 15.02 15.21
CA ALA A 29 38.13 16.42 15.57
C ALA A 29 36.96 16.96 16.42
N ALA A 30 37.14 17.04 17.74
CA ALA A 30 36.19 17.73 18.61
C ALA A 30 36.59 19.21 18.74
N LYS A 31 35.62 20.12 18.87
CA LYS A 31 35.72 21.26 19.78
C LYS A 31 34.41 22.04 19.99
N GLU A 32 34.32 22.59 21.20
CA GLU A 32 33.50 23.73 21.65
C GLU A 32 32.04 23.85 21.16
N ALA A 33 31.13 23.45 22.05
CA ALA A 33 29.75 23.92 22.06
C ALA A 33 29.66 25.43 22.36
N THR A 34 28.51 26.03 22.05
CA THR A 34 28.02 27.21 22.79
C THR A 34 26.50 27.19 22.81
N GLU A 35 25.91 26.90 23.97
CA GLU A 35 24.50 27.19 24.23
C GLU A 35 24.33 28.68 24.52
N LYS A 36 23.24 29.28 24.03
CA LYS A 36 22.41 30.36 24.65
C LYS A 36 21.72 31.23 23.60
N PHE A 37 20.48 31.71 23.80
CA PHE A 37 19.39 31.28 24.69
C PHE A 37 18.09 31.98 24.22
N GLU A 38 16.95 31.59 24.80
CA GLU A 38 15.68 32.35 24.91
C GLU A 38 15.09 33.12 23.71
N LEU A 39 13.92 32.62 23.31
CA LEU A 39 12.84 33.36 22.67
C LEU A 39 12.36 34.52 23.56
N PHE A 40 12.11 35.70 23.00
CA PHE A 40 11.25 36.72 23.63
C PHE A 40 10.30 37.34 22.60
N ASP A 41 9.00 37.09 22.79
CA ASP A 41 7.91 37.80 22.11
C ASP A 41 7.74 39.21 22.69
N SER A 42 7.08 40.11 21.94
CA SER A 42 6.70 41.42 22.49
C SER A 42 5.38 41.99 21.96
N SER A 43 4.44 42.19 22.89
CA SER A 43 3.11 42.81 22.72
C SER A 43 2.12 42.04 21.82
N LYS A 44 0.85 41.86 22.23
CA LYS A 44 0.05 42.69 23.15
C LYS A 44 -0.76 41.87 24.16
N GLU A 45 -0.96 42.47 25.33
CA GLU A 45 -2.00 42.12 26.31
C GLU A 45 -3.39 42.52 25.75
N ASP A 46 -4.50 41.95 26.22
CA ASP A 46 -5.17 42.49 27.42
C ASP A 46 -6.01 41.43 28.19
N THR A 47 -5.80 41.40 29.51
CA THR A 47 -6.75 41.24 30.66
C THR A 47 -8.03 40.35 30.54
N LEU A 48 -8.49 39.58 31.55
CA LEU A 48 -8.15 39.25 32.96
C LEU A 48 -8.89 37.91 33.31
N LEU A 49 -9.13 37.36 34.53
CA LEU A 49 -9.02 37.75 35.95
C LEU A 49 -8.98 36.47 36.84
N ALA A 50 -8.07 36.37 37.83
CA ALA A 50 -8.12 35.43 39.00
C ALA A 50 -8.09 33.89 38.72
N SER A 51 -7.64 32.97 39.58
CA SER A 51 -6.73 32.90 40.77
C SER A 51 -6.48 31.38 41.07
N ASN A 52 -5.75 30.83 42.06
CA ASN A 52 -5.09 31.31 43.27
C ASN A 52 -4.03 30.29 43.81
N ILE A 53 -3.21 30.69 44.79
CA ILE A 53 -2.46 29.87 45.78
C ILE A 53 -1.29 28.95 45.33
N VAL A 54 -0.17 29.12 46.04
CA VAL A 54 1.02 28.25 46.28
C VAL A 54 1.48 28.58 47.74
N PRO A 55 2.54 28.03 48.41
CA PRO A 55 3.56 27.03 48.02
C PRO A 55 3.85 25.91 49.08
N ASN A 56 4.80 25.01 48.80
CA ASN A 56 5.78 24.59 49.83
C ASN A 56 7.15 24.07 49.27
N VAL A 57 8.16 24.06 50.15
CA VAL A 57 9.62 23.89 49.99
C VAL A 57 10.07 22.48 50.48
N ALA A 58 11.21 21.84 50.13
CA ALA A 58 12.08 21.88 48.94
C ALA A 58 12.90 20.55 48.76
N PRO A 59 14.24 20.44 48.92
CA PRO A 59 15.10 19.94 47.82
C PRO A 59 15.99 18.70 48.14
N VAL A 60 16.88 18.36 47.19
CA VAL A 60 18.16 17.59 47.26
C VAL A 60 18.25 16.35 46.34
N GLU A 61 19.27 16.41 45.48
CA GLU A 61 20.06 15.35 44.79
C GLU A 61 19.54 13.90 44.68
N GLN A 62 19.39 13.44 43.42
CA GLN A 62 20.23 12.35 42.89
C GLN A 62 20.19 12.29 41.35
N ILE A 63 21.33 11.98 40.72
CA ILE A 63 21.46 11.82 39.25
C ILE A 63 21.63 10.33 38.92
N PRO A 64 20.76 9.76 38.09
CA PRO A 64 21.06 8.55 37.33
C PRO A 64 20.95 8.79 35.81
N HIS A 65 22.04 8.47 35.10
CA HIS A 65 22.18 8.24 33.66
C HIS A 65 21.08 8.74 32.70
N LEU A 66 21.42 9.78 31.91
CA LEU A 66 20.83 9.99 30.59
C LEU A 66 21.11 8.77 29.69
N GLN A 67 20.09 7.95 29.44
CA GLN A 67 20.04 7.15 28.21
C GLN A 67 19.72 8.11 27.05
N ALA A 68 20.43 7.96 25.93
CA ALA A 68 20.16 8.75 24.74
C ALA A 68 18.78 8.37 24.17
N VAL A 69 17.83 9.28 24.28
CA VAL A 69 16.48 9.13 23.71
C VAL A 69 16.59 9.30 22.19
N ALA A 70 16.52 8.19 21.46
CA ALA A 70 16.16 8.20 20.04
C ALA A 70 14.76 8.86 19.88
N PRO A 71 14.50 9.60 18.80
CA PRO A 71 13.22 10.32 18.63
C PRO A 71 12.04 9.37 18.83
N GLU A 72 11.10 9.75 19.69
CA GLU A 72 10.10 8.82 20.24
C GLU A 72 9.26 8.13 19.15
N ALA A 73 9.03 8.78 18.02
CA ALA A 73 8.37 8.18 16.85
C ALA A 73 9.02 6.86 16.41
N ASP A 74 10.35 6.83 16.23
CA ASP A 74 11.07 5.64 15.80
C ASP A 74 11.11 4.57 16.91
N ALA A 75 11.17 5.00 18.17
CA ALA A 75 11.18 4.11 19.34
C ALA A 75 9.81 3.45 19.61
N ILE A 76 8.70 4.16 19.33
CA ILE A 76 7.32 3.65 19.39
C ILE A 76 7.12 2.60 18.29
N ILE A 77 7.49 2.94 17.04
CA ILE A 77 7.43 2.02 15.89
C ILE A 77 8.16 0.69 16.20
N ALA A 78 9.36 0.76 16.80
CA ALA A 78 10.15 -0.41 17.16
C ALA A 78 9.61 -1.23 18.36
N ARG A 79 8.73 -0.67 19.20
CA ARG A 79 8.15 -1.36 20.36
C ARG A 79 6.86 -2.12 20.01
N ASP A 80 5.90 -1.46 19.35
CA ASP A 80 4.62 -2.09 18.99
C ASP A 80 4.80 -3.32 18.11
N LEU A 81 5.76 -3.26 17.18
CA LEU A 81 6.11 -4.34 16.25
C LEU A 81 6.42 -5.69 16.92
N LYS A 82 6.74 -5.71 18.22
CA LYS A 82 7.03 -6.94 18.99
C LYS A 82 5.84 -7.49 19.78
N GLN A 83 4.78 -6.73 20.04
CA GLN A 83 3.69 -7.20 20.91
C GLN A 83 2.61 -7.96 20.13
N ASP A 84 2.23 -7.50 18.94
CA ASP A 84 1.15 -8.10 18.13
C ASP A 84 1.39 -9.57 17.74
N TYR A 85 2.66 -9.99 17.55
CA TYR A 85 2.99 -11.29 16.93
C TYR A 85 2.99 -12.49 17.89
N HIS A 86 3.03 -12.28 19.21
CA HIS A 86 3.21 -13.39 20.16
C HIS A 86 1.97 -14.28 20.39
N GLY A 87 0.78 -13.88 19.91
CA GLY A 87 -0.47 -14.62 20.13
C GLY A 87 -0.72 -15.86 19.25
N LEU A 88 0.00 -16.02 18.14
CA LEU A 88 -0.41 -16.88 17.00
C LEU A 88 -0.18 -18.41 17.16
N ARG A 89 0.05 -18.93 18.37
CA ARG A 89 0.66 -20.27 18.53
C ARG A 89 -0.21 -21.51 18.35
N ASN A 90 -1.55 -21.42 18.37
CA ASN A 90 -2.43 -22.61 18.32
C ASN A 90 -3.81 -22.35 17.66
N ILE A 91 -3.87 -22.37 16.32
CA ILE A 91 -5.11 -22.69 15.58
C ILE A 91 -4.73 -23.67 14.45
N GLY A 92 -5.49 -24.75 14.30
CA GLY A 92 -5.12 -25.88 13.43
C GLY A 92 -5.26 -25.56 11.94
N LEU A 93 -4.15 -25.63 11.20
CA LEU A 93 -4.15 -25.56 9.72
C LEU A 93 -4.19 -26.97 9.10
N GLY A 94 -4.93 -27.10 8.00
CA GLY A 94 -5.10 -28.35 7.25
C GLY A 94 -3.82 -28.87 6.57
N ALA A 95 -3.90 -30.09 6.04
CA ALA A 95 -2.73 -30.90 5.69
C ALA A 95 -1.83 -30.35 4.56
N ASP A 96 -2.35 -29.49 3.68
CA ASP A 96 -1.62 -29.00 2.49
C ASP A 96 -0.68 -27.81 2.75
N VAL A 97 -0.48 -27.41 4.01
CA VAL A 97 0.57 -26.45 4.37
C VAL A 97 1.92 -27.16 4.43
N VAL A 98 2.84 -26.79 3.53
CA VAL A 98 4.24 -27.26 3.54
C VAL A 98 4.89 -26.91 4.89
N ARG A 99 5.05 -27.92 5.75
CA ARG A 99 5.63 -27.78 7.09
C ARG A 99 7.15 -27.59 7.03
N MET A 100 7.61 -26.37 6.73
CA MET A 100 8.99 -25.98 7.04
C MET A 100 9.11 -25.62 8.53
N THR A 101 9.42 -26.61 9.36
CA THR A 101 9.71 -26.39 10.78
C THR A 101 11.06 -25.69 10.95
N SER A 102 11.05 -24.41 11.32
CA SER A 102 12.23 -23.68 11.78
C SER A 102 11.81 -22.62 12.80
N PRO A 103 12.15 -22.77 14.09
CA PRO A 103 11.79 -21.79 15.10
C PRO A 103 12.72 -20.57 15.02
N GLY A 104 12.17 -19.38 14.76
CA GLY A 104 12.91 -18.12 14.87
C GLY A 104 12.94 -17.19 13.66
N SER A 105 12.07 -17.36 12.65
CA SER A 105 11.92 -16.35 11.59
C SER A 105 10.45 -16.08 11.25
N ASP A 106 9.99 -14.86 11.54
CA ASP A 106 8.73 -14.29 11.03
C ASP A 106 8.87 -13.95 9.53
N ARG A 107 9.10 -14.98 8.71
CA ARG A 107 9.11 -14.83 7.26
C ARG A 107 7.68 -14.56 6.79
N LEU A 108 7.48 -13.41 6.15
CA LEU A 108 6.25 -13.10 5.42
C LEU A 108 6.01 -14.21 4.38
N VAL A 109 4.91 -14.95 4.53
CA VAL A 109 4.52 -16.02 3.61
C VAL A 109 3.52 -15.43 2.62
N PHE A 110 3.90 -15.44 1.35
CA PHE A 110 3.07 -14.97 0.24
C PHE A 110 2.50 -16.18 -0.51
N PRO A 111 1.34 -16.76 -0.09
CA PRO A 111 0.86 -18.06 -0.56
C PRO A 111 0.56 -18.19 -2.06
N TYR A 112 0.49 -17.09 -2.81
CA TYR A 112 0.25 -17.09 -4.26
C TYR A 112 1.46 -16.69 -5.11
N ARG A 113 2.58 -16.28 -4.50
CA ARG A 113 3.80 -15.85 -5.20
C ARG A 113 4.40 -17.01 -6.01
N GLY A 114 4.60 -16.80 -7.31
CA GLY A 114 5.01 -17.84 -8.26
C GLY A 114 3.86 -18.74 -8.75
N THR A 115 2.59 -18.40 -8.45
CA THR A 115 1.39 -19.09 -8.94
C THR A 115 0.35 -18.14 -9.54
N GLU A 116 0.72 -16.87 -9.78
CA GLU A 116 -0.16 -15.77 -10.18
C GLU A 116 -0.91 -16.10 -11.48
N ASP A 117 -0.27 -16.80 -12.42
CA ASP A 117 -0.87 -17.28 -13.67
C ASP A 117 -2.06 -18.24 -13.43
N ALA A 118 -1.90 -19.19 -12.50
CA ALA A 118 -2.94 -20.15 -12.16
C ALA A 118 -4.13 -19.47 -11.47
N ARG A 119 -3.86 -18.47 -10.62
CA ARG A 119 -4.87 -17.66 -9.94
C ARG A 119 -5.62 -16.74 -10.93
N LEU A 120 -4.93 -16.13 -11.89
CA LEU A 120 -5.58 -15.42 -13.00
C LEU A 120 -6.48 -16.33 -13.84
N ALA A 121 -6.10 -17.60 -14.05
CA ALA A 121 -6.91 -18.55 -14.79
C ALA A 121 -8.23 -18.88 -14.07
N GLU A 122 -8.26 -18.86 -12.73
CA GLU A 122 -9.50 -19.00 -11.95
C GLU A 122 -10.50 -17.89 -12.28
N CYS A 123 -10.05 -16.66 -12.52
CA CYS A 123 -10.92 -15.53 -12.91
C CYS A 123 -11.64 -15.74 -14.24
N THR A 124 -11.10 -16.56 -15.13
CA THR A 124 -11.66 -16.88 -16.46
C THR A 124 -12.26 -18.29 -16.56
N LYS A 125 -12.31 -19.04 -15.45
CA LYS A 125 -12.70 -20.46 -15.42
C LYS A 125 -14.10 -20.75 -15.96
N THR A 126 -15.03 -19.82 -15.81
CA THR A 126 -16.42 -19.91 -16.31
C THR A 126 -16.65 -19.10 -17.58
N ASN A 127 -15.79 -18.12 -17.89
CA ASN A 127 -15.85 -17.30 -19.09
C ASN A 127 -14.42 -16.88 -19.51
N PRO A 128 -13.88 -17.42 -20.62
CA PRO A 128 -12.57 -17.04 -21.15
C PRO A 128 -12.43 -15.55 -21.51
N GLN A 129 -13.54 -14.87 -21.83
CA GLN A 129 -13.55 -13.45 -22.22
C GLN A 129 -13.77 -12.49 -21.04
N ALA A 130 -13.85 -12.98 -19.79
CA ALA A 130 -14.25 -12.16 -18.64
C ALA A 130 -13.44 -10.85 -18.44
N TRP A 131 -12.18 -10.79 -18.85
CA TRP A 131 -11.36 -9.57 -18.81
C TRP A 131 -11.74 -8.55 -19.89
N ASN A 132 -12.12 -9.00 -21.08
CA ASN A 132 -12.56 -8.15 -22.19
C ASN A 132 -14.01 -7.70 -21.95
N ASP A 133 -14.90 -8.63 -21.58
CA ASP A 133 -16.30 -8.33 -21.26
C ASP A 133 -16.42 -7.31 -20.12
N ALA A 134 -15.58 -7.44 -19.09
CA ALA A 134 -15.49 -6.46 -18.00
C ALA A 134 -14.95 -5.10 -18.48
N PHE A 135 -13.96 -5.07 -19.38
CA PHE A 135 -13.47 -3.80 -19.94
C PHE A 135 -14.56 -3.10 -20.77
N HIS A 136 -15.27 -3.83 -21.64
CA HIS A 136 -16.35 -3.28 -22.46
C HIS A 136 -17.58 -2.84 -21.65
N ALA A 137 -17.76 -3.32 -20.42
CA ALA A 137 -18.83 -2.87 -19.53
C ALA A 137 -18.69 -1.41 -19.06
N PHE A 138 -17.53 -0.78 -19.24
CA PHE A 138 -17.25 0.60 -18.84
C PHE A 138 -16.71 1.44 -20.02
N PRO A 139 -17.58 1.97 -20.91
CA PRO A 139 -17.15 2.61 -22.16
C PRO A 139 -16.31 3.89 -22.01
N GLU A 140 -16.35 4.58 -20.86
CA GLU A 140 -15.51 5.77 -20.61
C GLU A 140 -14.04 5.37 -20.41
N LEU A 141 -13.74 4.27 -19.70
CA LEU A 141 -12.40 3.67 -19.62
C LEU A 141 -11.87 3.32 -21.04
N GLY A 142 -12.75 2.84 -21.91
CA GLY A 142 -12.48 2.58 -23.33
C GLY A 142 -12.14 3.80 -24.19
N LYS A 143 -12.24 5.03 -23.67
CA LYS A 143 -11.76 6.25 -24.35
C LYS A 143 -10.27 6.51 -24.15
N TYR A 144 -9.66 5.93 -23.11
CA TYR A 144 -8.29 6.23 -22.68
C TYR A 144 -7.32 5.05 -22.86
N LEU A 145 -7.82 3.83 -23.00
CA LEU A 145 -7.05 2.61 -23.22
C LEU A 145 -7.60 1.84 -24.42
N SER A 146 -6.74 1.12 -25.13
CA SER A 146 -7.22 0.05 -26.02
C SER A 146 -7.74 -1.13 -25.18
N GLU A 147 -8.56 -2.01 -25.77
CA GLU A 147 -8.97 -3.27 -25.14
C GLU A 147 -7.75 -4.11 -24.71
N GLN A 148 -6.71 -4.18 -25.55
CA GLN A 148 -5.49 -4.92 -25.26
C GLN A 148 -4.76 -4.34 -24.04
N ASP A 149 -4.64 -3.01 -23.96
CA ASP A 149 -3.96 -2.32 -22.85
C ASP A 149 -4.79 -2.37 -21.56
N GLY A 150 -6.11 -2.17 -21.66
CA GLY A 150 -7.05 -2.24 -20.54
C GLY A 150 -7.07 -3.62 -19.91
N SER A 151 -7.32 -4.67 -20.70
CA SER A 151 -7.32 -6.03 -20.19
C SER A 151 -5.93 -6.51 -19.78
N LYS A 152 -4.82 -5.98 -20.32
CA LYS A 152 -3.46 -6.23 -19.78
C LYS A 152 -3.23 -5.51 -18.44
N LEU A 153 -3.63 -4.25 -18.30
CA LEU A 153 -3.55 -3.47 -17.05
C LEU A 153 -4.34 -4.14 -15.92
N MET A 154 -5.61 -4.49 -16.16
CA MET A 154 -6.48 -5.15 -15.18
C MET A 154 -5.86 -6.46 -14.65
N ARG A 155 -5.30 -7.28 -15.55
CA ARG A 155 -4.58 -8.50 -15.17
C ARG A 155 -3.28 -8.19 -14.42
N ALA A 156 -2.50 -7.19 -14.83
CA ALA A 156 -1.24 -6.84 -14.17
C ALA A 156 -1.43 -6.30 -12.75
N LEU A 157 -2.49 -5.51 -12.52
CA LEU A 157 -2.89 -5.07 -11.18
C LEU A 157 -3.22 -6.28 -10.29
N VAL A 158 -4.08 -7.19 -10.76
CA VAL A 158 -4.44 -8.41 -10.01
C VAL A 158 -3.24 -9.32 -9.78
N ARG A 159 -2.28 -9.41 -10.71
CA ARG A 159 -0.99 -10.08 -10.46
C ARG A 159 -0.16 -9.39 -9.38
N ASN A 160 -0.13 -8.06 -9.34
CA ASN A 160 0.60 -7.34 -8.30
C ASN A 160 0.02 -7.63 -6.91
N GLU A 161 -1.31 -7.63 -6.80
CA GLU A 161 -1.96 -7.97 -5.53
C GLU A 161 -1.74 -9.44 -5.18
N LEU A 162 -1.90 -10.38 -6.12
CA LEU A 162 -1.58 -11.82 -5.92
C LEU A 162 -0.12 -12.08 -5.53
N HIS A 163 0.83 -11.33 -6.09
CA HIS A 163 2.26 -11.46 -5.79
C HIS A 163 2.59 -11.04 -4.34
N ASN A 164 1.83 -10.08 -3.80
CA ASN A 164 2.02 -9.51 -2.47
C ASN A 164 1.00 -10.00 -1.43
N TYR A 165 0.01 -10.79 -1.85
CA TYR A 165 -1.02 -11.42 -1.03
C TYR A 165 -0.37 -12.24 0.10
N ASP A 166 -0.68 -11.91 1.36
CA ASP A 166 -0.05 -12.50 2.55
C ASP A 166 -1.01 -13.42 3.35
N VAL A 167 -0.63 -13.79 4.58
CA VAL A 167 -1.44 -14.63 5.47
C VAL A 167 -2.60 -13.86 6.13
N LYS A 168 -2.48 -12.55 6.36
CA LYS A 168 -3.54 -11.68 6.89
C LYS A 168 -4.65 -11.52 5.87
N ASP A 169 -4.30 -11.29 4.60
CA ASP A 169 -5.25 -11.22 3.47
C ASP A 169 -6.04 -12.53 3.34
N ARG A 170 -5.41 -13.66 3.65
CA ARG A 170 -6.08 -14.98 3.71
C ARG A 170 -6.98 -15.13 4.95
N MET A 171 -6.61 -14.53 6.08
CA MET A 171 -7.44 -14.52 7.30
C MET A 171 -8.67 -13.62 7.14
N GLY A 172 -8.58 -12.49 6.42
CA GLY A 172 -9.75 -11.67 6.07
C GLY A 172 -10.80 -12.43 5.26
N GLY A 173 -10.36 -13.19 4.25
CA GLY A 173 -11.20 -14.14 3.52
C GLY A 173 -11.89 -15.18 4.42
N ASN A 174 -11.23 -15.64 5.49
CA ASN A 174 -11.87 -16.56 6.44
C ASN A 174 -12.92 -15.85 7.32
N LYS A 175 -12.66 -14.63 7.81
CA LYS A 175 -13.64 -13.85 8.61
C LYS A 175 -14.92 -13.53 7.83
N SER A 176 -14.80 -13.23 6.53
CA SER A 176 -15.92 -12.90 5.65
C SER A 176 -16.90 -14.05 5.44
N ASN A 177 -16.42 -15.30 5.44
CA ASN A 177 -17.27 -16.49 5.43
C ASN A 177 -17.98 -16.76 6.78
N HIS A 178 -17.72 -15.93 7.80
CA HIS A 178 -18.46 -15.91 9.07
C HIS A 178 -19.25 -14.60 9.27
N GLY A 179 -19.38 -13.76 8.22
CA GLY A 179 -20.24 -12.58 8.22
C GLY A 179 -19.75 -11.38 9.03
N GLN A 180 -18.52 -11.42 9.55
CA GLN A 180 -17.89 -10.34 10.32
C GLN A 180 -16.72 -9.75 9.53
N VAL A 181 -17.01 -8.74 8.69
CA VAL A 181 -15.99 -8.04 7.88
C VAL A 181 -16.00 -6.56 8.27
N PRO A 182 -14.83 -5.97 8.61
CA PRO A 182 -14.67 -4.52 8.57
C PRO A 182 -14.95 -4.00 7.17
N PHE A 183 -15.60 -2.85 7.04
CA PHE A 183 -16.01 -2.32 5.73
C PHE A 183 -14.81 -1.84 4.87
N ASP A 184 -13.71 -1.55 5.54
CA ASP A 184 -12.39 -1.17 5.06
C ASP A 184 -11.48 -2.36 4.70
N GLU A 185 -11.79 -3.60 5.15
CA GLU A 185 -10.93 -4.77 4.88
C GLU A 185 -10.92 -5.12 3.38
N THR A 186 -9.73 -5.20 2.80
CA THR A 186 -9.49 -5.57 1.40
C THR A 186 -9.56 -7.08 1.22
N LEU A 187 -10.27 -7.55 0.19
CA LEU A 187 -10.56 -8.99 0.02
C LEU A 187 -10.24 -9.52 -1.38
N GLY A 188 -9.86 -10.80 -1.40
CA GLY A 188 -9.68 -11.59 -2.61
C GLY A 188 -8.62 -11.06 -3.56
N TYR A 189 -8.68 -11.49 -4.83
CA TYR A 189 -7.60 -11.25 -5.79
C TYR A 189 -7.51 -9.80 -6.27
N SER A 190 -8.54 -8.99 -6.03
CA SER A 190 -8.54 -7.56 -6.38
C SER A 190 -7.89 -6.66 -5.32
N GLN A 191 -7.82 -7.12 -4.06
CA GLN A 191 -7.52 -6.31 -2.87
C GLN A 191 -8.28 -4.97 -2.84
N ILE A 192 -9.58 -5.04 -3.14
CA ILE A 192 -10.54 -3.95 -3.01
C ILE A 192 -11.34 -4.16 -1.71
N SER A 193 -11.70 -3.05 -1.04
CA SER A 193 -12.46 -3.08 0.20
C SER A 193 -13.97 -3.27 -0.04
N VAL A 194 -14.68 -3.76 0.97
CA VAL A 194 -16.13 -4.00 0.93
C VAL A 194 -16.91 -2.71 0.60
N ASP A 195 -16.58 -1.58 1.22
CA ASP A 195 -17.21 -0.29 0.90
C ASP A 195 -16.78 0.29 -0.46
N GLY A 196 -15.62 -0.10 -0.97
CA GLY A 196 -15.22 0.20 -2.35
C GLY A 196 -16.20 -0.42 -3.36
N VAL A 197 -16.54 -1.70 -3.18
CA VAL A 197 -17.52 -2.38 -4.06
C VAL A 197 -18.91 -1.75 -3.95
N LYS A 198 -19.38 -1.40 -2.74
CA LYS A 198 -20.67 -0.69 -2.57
C LYS A 198 -20.70 0.64 -3.29
N MET A 199 -19.62 1.44 -3.19
CA MET A 199 -19.47 2.68 -3.94
C MET A 199 -19.58 2.43 -5.46
N PHE A 200 -18.93 1.37 -5.96
CA PHE A 200 -19.00 1.02 -7.38
C PHE A 200 -20.39 0.53 -7.81
N GLU A 201 -21.12 -0.22 -6.98
CA GLU A 201 -22.51 -0.63 -7.29
C GLU A 201 -23.49 0.56 -7.31
N LEU A 202 -23.26 1.57 -6.47
CA LEU A 202 -24.03 2.82 -6.46
C LEU A 202 -23.72 3.73 -7.66
N GLN A 203 -22.47 3.74 -8.12
CA GLN A 203 -22.02 4.55 -9.25
C GLN A 203 -22.31 3.89 -10.61
N TYR A 204 -22.17 2.56 -10.70
CA TYR A 204 -22.30 1.81 -11.93
C TYR A 204 -23.34 0.69 -11.78
N PRO A 205 -24.59 0.93 -12.22
CA PRO A 205 -25.64 -0.10 -12.26
C PRO A 205 -25.19 -1.39 -12.96
N LYS A 206 -24.23 -1.31 -13.90
CA LYS A 206 -23.73 -2.47 -14.62
C LYS A 206 -22.92 -3.45 -13.76
N LEU A 207 -22.18 -2.96 -12.75
CA LEU A 207 -21.54 -3.85 -11.78
C LEU A 207 -22.60 -4.56 -10.94
N LYS A 208 -23.59 -3.80 -10.44
CA LYS A 208 -24.68 -4.33 -9.64
C LYS A 208 -25.47 -5.40 -10.40
N GLU A 209 -25.91 -5.13 -11.63
CA GLU A 209 -26.56 -6.12 -12.51
C GLU A 209 -25.75 -7.41 -12.62
N PHE A 210 -24.44 -7.32 -12.82
CA PHE A 210 -23.54 -8.47 -12.96
C PHE A 210 -23.43 -9.29 -11.65
N LEU A 211 -23.40 -8.63 -10.49
CA LEU A 211 -23.39 -9.29 -9.19
C LEU A 211 -24.74 -9.94 -8.86
N GLU A 212 -25.85 -9.23 -9.08
CA GLU A 212 -27.21 -9.75 -8.90
C GLU A 212 -27.47 -10.96 -9.83
N CYS A 213 -27.04 -10.91 -11.10
CA CYS A 213 -27.14 -12.04 -12.05
C CYS A 213 -26.30 -13.26 -11.65
N LYS A 214 -25.27 -13.11 -10.80
CA LYS A 214 -24.53 -14.22 -10.20
C LYS A 214 -25.11 -14.72 -8.87
N GLY A 215 -26.17 -14.08 -8.37
CA GLY A 215 -26.80 -14.40 -7.08
C GLY A 215 -26.18 -13.68 -5.88
N TYR A 216 -25.17 -12.83 -6.06
CA TYR A 216 -24.65 -11.97 -5.00
C TYR A 216 -25.70 -10.89 -4.70
N THR A 217 -26.49 -11.13 -3.66
CA THR A 217 -27.61 -10.28 -3.23
C THR A 217 -27.76 -10.30 -1.72
N GLY A 218 -28.34 -9.24 -1.15
CA GLY A 218 -28.67 -9.17 0.27
C GLY A 218 -27.51 -8.69 1.15
N LYS A 219 -27.34 -9.27 2.34
CA LYS A 219 -26.39 -8.76 3.34
C LYS A 219 -24.99 -9.33 3.12
N ASN A 220 -24.00 -8.44 3.03
CA ASN A 220 -22.58 -8.75 2.84
C ASN A 220 -22.27 -9.45 1.50
N HIS A 221 -23.10 -9.28 0.46
CA HIS A 221 -22.90 -9.93 -0.85
C HIS A 221 -21.64 -9.43 -1.56
N GLU A 222 -21.22 -8.20 -1.26
CA GLU A 222 -20.03 -7.55 -1.78
C GLU A 222 -18.76 -8.28 -1.29
N ALA A 223 -18.74 -8.66 -0.01
CA ALA A 223 -17.66 -9.44 0.60
C ALA A 223 -17.64 -10.92 0.16
N GLN A 224 -18.73 -11.42 -0.42
CA GLN A 224 -18.78 -12.73 -1.08
C GLN A 224 -18.31 -12.63 -2.54
N ALA A 225 -18.72 -11.58 -3.26
CA ALA A 225 -18.28 -11.29 -4.62
C ALA A 225 -16.76 -11.02 -4.71
N LEU A 226 -16.18 -10.29 -3.74
CA LEU A 226 -14.73 -10.07 -3.65
C LEU A 226 -13.93 -11.39 -3.51
N GLN A 227 -14.53 -12.42 -2.92
CA GLN A 227 -13.89 -13.74 -2.77
C GLN A 227 -14.05 -14.65 -3.99
N ASP A 228 -14.94 -14.33 -4.95
CA ASP A 228 -15.07 -15.07 -6.21
C ASP A 228 -14.05 -14.55 -7.24
N PRO A 229 -13.06 -15.37 -7.66
CA PRO A 229 -12.13 -15.00 -8.72
C PRO A 229 -12.86 -14.56 -9.99
N THR A 230 -13.98 -15.19 -10.32
CA THR A 230 -14.73 -14.88 -11.55
C THR A 230 -15.50 -13.55 -11.49
N CYS A 231 -15.60 -12.90 -10.31
CA CYS A 231 -16.08 -11.51 -10.17
C CYS A 231 -14.95 -10.48 -10.30
N THR A 232 -13.71 -10.88 -10.01
CA THR A 232 -12.54 -9.98 -9.98
C THR A 232 -12.42 -9.10 -11.24
N PRO A 233 -12.61 -9.57 -12.48
CA PRO A 233 -12.51 -8.71 -13.66
C PRO A 233 -13.48 -7.53 -13.65
N MET A 234 -14.75 -7.75 -13.31
CA MET A 234 -15.78 -6.69 -13.31
C MET A 234 -15.56 -5.67 -12.19
N ILE A 235 -15.14 -6.12 -11.01
CA ILE A 235 -14.86 -5.24 -9.86
C ILE A 235 -13.61 -4.37 -10.15
N VAL A 236 -12.56 -4.93 -10.75
CA VAL A 236 -11.35 -4.19 -11.12
C VAL A 236 -11.62 -3.19 -12.25
N ALA A 237 -12.48 -3.53 -13.21
CA ALA A 237 -12.91 -2.58 -14.25
C ALA A 237 -13.71 -1.41 -13.64
N ALA A 238 -14.64 -1.68 -12.71
CA ALA A 238 -15.42 -0.65 -12.03
C ALA A 238 -14.53 0.29 -11.18
N LYS A 239 -13.48 -0.25 -10.54
CA LYS A 239 -12.47 0.59 -9.88
C LYS A 239 -11.73 1.47 -10.88
N LEU A 240 -11.19 0.91 -11.96
CA LEU A 240 -10.48 1.70 -12.98
C LEU A 240 -11.38 2.76 -13.64
N GLN A 241 -12.67 2.49 -13.82
CA GLN A 241 -13.66 3.49 -14.25
C GLN A 241 -13.79 4.62 -13.23
N THR A 242 -13.82 4.32 -11.92
CA THR A 242 -13.84 5.33 -10.85
C THR A 242 -12.59 6.20 -10.87
N GLU A 243 -11.43 5.62 -11.12
CA GLU A 243 -10.19 6.39 -11.29
C GLU A 243 -10.27 7.30 -12.54
N VAL A 244 -10.79 6.82 -13.67
CA VAL A 244 -11.04 7.65 -14.86
C VAL A 244 -11.99 8.82 -14.55
N ASP A 245 -13.07 8.58 -13.81
CA ASP A 245 -14.06 9.59 -13.47
C ASP A 245 -13.55 10.64 -12.46
N ALA A 246 -12.64 10.24 -11.56
CA ALA A 246 -11.92 11.17 -10.70
C ALA A 246 -10.87 11.99 -11.49
N LEU A 247 -10.09 11.34 -12.36
CA LEU A 247 -8.98 11.99 -13.07
C LEU A 247 -9.46 12.95 -14.18
N LYS A 248 -10.56 12.65 -14.89
CA LYS A 248 -10.98 13.41 -16.09
C LYS A 248 -11.38 14.86 -15.85
N ASN A 249 -11.74 15.19 -14.61
CA ASN A 249 -12.06 16.56 -14.16
C ASN A 249 -10.97 17.15 -13.23
N SER A 250 -9.91 16.39 -12.95
CA SER A 250 -8.85 16.76 -12.02
C SER A 250 -7.69 17.48 -12.71
N HIS A 251 -7.05 18.36 -11.96
CA HIS A 251 -5.79 19.01 -12.34
C HIS A 251 -4.64 18.38 -11.56
N ASP A 252 -3.43 18.44 -12.11
CA ASP A 252 -2.25 17.79 -11.56
C ASP A 252 -1.86 18.42 -10.20
N LYS A 253 -1.80 17.60 -9.14
CA LYS A 253 -1.49 17.98 -7.75
C LYS A 253 -0.20 18.80 -7.61
N LEU A 254 0.77 18.59 -8.51
CA LEU A 254 2.05 19.32 -8.54
C LEU A 254 2.07 20.48 -9.55
N HIS A 255 1.11 20.54 -10.48
CA HIS A 255 1.00 21.55 -11.53
C HIS A 255 -0.48 21.90 -11.75
N SER A 256 -1.08 22.67 -10.83
CA SER A 256 -2.54 22.86 -10.75
C SER A 256 -3.23 23.50 -11.97
N VAL A 257 -2.48 23.97 -12.96
CA VAL A 257 -2.97 24.51 -14.25
C VAL A 257 -2.97 23.43 -15.35
N LYS A 258 -2.29 22.30 -15.14
CA LYS A 258 -2.14 21.19 -16.10
C LYS A 258 -3.26 20.15 -15.86
N PRO A 259 -4.04 19.77 -16.88
CA PRO A 259 -4.95 18.64 -16.78
C PRO A 259 -4.16 17.32 -16.69
N ILE A 260 -4.73 16.31 -16.04
CA ILE A 260 -4.05 15.03 -15.85
C ILE A 260 -4.11 14.20 -17.13
N SER A 261 -2.95 13.75 -17.61
CA SER A 261 -2.88 12.80 -18.72
C SER A 261 -3.29 11.41 -18.24
N ILE A 262 -4.50 10.97 -18.58
CA ILE A 262 -4.98 9.61 -18.28
C ILE A 262 -4.29 8.63 -19.23
N THR A 263 -3.47 7.73 -18.66
CA THR A 263 -2.75 6.65 -19.35
C THR A 263 -2.78 5.40 -18.47
N TRP A 264 -2.34 4.25 -18.98
CA TRP A 264 -2.23 3.05 -18.13
C TRP A 264 -1.26 3.27 -16.94
N ARG A 265 -0.18 4.07 -17.09
CA ARG A 265 0.73 4.43 -16.00
C ARG A 265 0.00 5.22 -14.92
N THR A 266 -0.76 6.22 -15.34
CA THR A 266 -1.54 7.12 -14.46
C THR A 266 -2.61 6.35 -13.69
N LEU A 267 -3.32 5.44 -14.38
CA LEU A 267 -4.37 4.61 -13.80
C LEU A 267 -3.80 3.54 -12.84
N ALA A 268 -2.69 2.90 -13.21
CA ALA A 268 -1.96 1.99 -12.33
C ALA A 268 -1.48 2.71 -11.05
N TYR A 269 -0.78 3.84 -11.18
CA TYR A 269 -0.37 4.64 -10.02
C TYR A 269 -1.56 5.05 -9.16
N THR A 270 -2.68 5.44 -9.76
CA THR A 270 -3.88 5.87 -9.03
C THR A 270 -4.47 4.73 -8.19
N TYR A 271 -4.58 3.53 -8.77
CA TYR A 271 -5.18 2.34 -8.15
C TYR A 271 -4.64 2.01 -6.74
N ASN A 272 -3.34 2.19 -6.50
CA ASN A 272 -2.74 2.11 -5.16
C ASN A 272 -1.60 3.13 -5.01
N SER A 273 -1.97 4.41 -5.09
CA SER A 273 -1.00 5.51 -5.00
C SER A 273 -0.21 5.47 -3.68
N ASP A 274 1.12 5.53 -3.79
CA ASP A 274 2.08 5.26 -2.71
C ASP A 274 3.15 6.35 -2.56
N VAL A 275 3.18 7.35 -3.44
CA VAL A 275 4.16 8.44 -3.42
C VAL A 275 3.66 9.66 -2.67
N TYR A 276 4.55 10.27 -1.91
CA TYR A 276 4.37 11.48 -1.12
C TYR A 276 5.35 12.56 -1.57
N TYR A 277 5.01 13.82 -1.29
CA TYR A 277 5.87 14.97 -1.59
C TYR A 277 5.87 16.00 -0.47
N ASN A 278 6.96 16.77 -0.33
CA ASN A 278 7.05 17.85 0.64
C ASN A 278 6.59 19.19 0.01
N PRO A 279 5.41 19.73 0.36
CA PRO A 279 4.88 20.97 -0.23
C PRO A 279 5.69 22.22 0.15
N LYS A 280 6.57 22.15 1.17
CA LYS A 280 7.38 23.30 1.62
C LYS A 280 8.55 23.62 0.68
N SER A 281 8.92 22.70 -0.22
CA SER A 281 9.95 22.91 -1.25
C SER A 281 9.31 23.03 -2.63
N SER A 282 8.80 24.21 -2.95
CA SER A 282 7.97 24.42 -4.16
C SER A 282 8.72 24.32 -5.49
N THR A 283 10.03 24.59 -5.51
CA THR A 283 10.86 24.56 -6.73
C THR A 283 11.37 23.16 -7.07
N ASN A 284 11.67 22.35 -6.06
CA ASN A 284 11.97 20.93 -6.21
C ASN A 284 11.49 20.21 -4.94
N PRO A 285 10.23 19.71 -4.91
CA PRO A 285 9.74 18.98 -3.75
C PRO A 285 10.56 17.70 -3.57
N ASP A 286 10.83 17.33 -2.32
CA ASP A 286 11.30 15.98 -2.04
C ASP A 286 10.15 15.01 -2.35
N ILE A 287 10.45 13.90 -3.03
CA ILE A 287 9.48 12.93 -3.54
C ILE A 287 9.99 11.52 -3.27
N HIS A 288 9.23 10.77 -2.47
CA HIS A 288 9.52 9.39 -2.10
C HIS A 288 8.26 8.51 -2.10
N ALA A 289 8.43 7.22 -2.39
CA ALA A 289 7.38 6.22 -2.17
C ALA A 289 7.41 5.76 -0.70
N ASN A 290 6.24 5.56 -0.11
CA ASN A 290 6.09 4.87 1.17
C ASN A 290 5.20 3.63 0.99
N VAL A 291 5.83 2.46 1.12
CA VAL A 291 5.19 1.15 0.94
C VAL A 291 4.74 0.51 2.25
N ILE A 292 5.02 1.11 3.41
CA ILE A 292 4.73 0.55 4.74
C ILE A 292 3.38 1.12 5.22
N PRO A 293 2.31 0.32 5.39
CA PRO A 293 0.97 0.84 5.67
C PRO A 293 0.90 1.73 6.93
N LYS A 294 1.42 1.26 8.08
CA LYS A 294 1.49 2.07 9.31
C LYS A 294 2.31 3.37 9.16
N ALA A 295 3.20 3.47 8.17
CA ALA A 295 3.98 4.68 7.93
C ALA A 295 3.32 5.63 6.91
N LYS A 296 2.51 5.13 5.96
CA LYS A 296 1.66 5.96 5.07
C LYS A 296 0.77 6.92 5.87
N GLU A 297 0.27 6.46 7.02
CA GLU A 297 -0.53 7.26 7.96
C GLU A 297 0.29 8.35 8.67
N LEU A 298 1.60 8.17 8.86
CA LEU A 298 2.48 9.10 9.59
C LEU A 298 3.09 10.20 8.71
N GLU A 299 3.04 10.08 7.37
CA GLU A 299 3.65 11.07 6.46
C GLU A 299 3.08 12.49 6.64
N HIS A 300 1.79 12.61 6.96
CA HIS A 300 1.16 13.91 7.20
C HIS A 300 1.74 14.60 8.45
N LEU A 301 2.10 13.83 9.49
CA LEU A 301 2.78 14.35 10.70
C LEU A 301 4.21 14.80 10.40
N ARG A 302 4.87 14.15 9.42
CA ARG A 302 6.18 14.57 8.88
C ARG A 302 6.07 15.80 7.96
N GLY A 303 4.84 16.27 7.68
CA GLY A 303 4.56 17.42 6.82
C GLY A 303 4.59 17.12 5.33
N TYR A 304 4.43 15.85 4.93
CA TYR A 304 4.34 15.41 3.54
C TYR A 304 2.87 15.23 3.13
N GLU A 305 2.56 15.60 1.89
CA GLU A 305 1.25 15.35 1.27
C GLU A 305 1.32 14.18 0.29
N LYS A 306 0.21 13.49 0.07
CA LYS A 306 0.13 12.45 -0.97
C LYS A 306 0.23 13.12 -2.35
N ALA A 307 1.06 12.58 -3.24
CA ALA A 307 1.28 13.12 -4.59
C ALA A 307 0.15 12.72 -5.57
N TYR A 308 -1.10 12.91 -5.16
CA TYR A 308 -2.30 12.44 -5.85
C TYR A 308 -3.37 13.55 -5.92
N PRO A 309 -4.10 13.71 -7.04
CA PRO A 309 -3.94 13.04 -8.33
C PRO A 309 -2.87 13.72 -9.21
N THR A 310 -2.10 12.96 -10.01
CA THR A 310 -1.00 13.51 -10.83
C THR A 310 -0.70 12.69 -12.09
N SER A 311 -0.02 13.33 -13.03
CA SER A 311 0.63 12.77 -14.22
C SER A 311 2.09 13.23 -14.33
N ASP A 312 2.71 13.65 -13.22
CA ASP A 312 4.12 14.05 -13.18
C ASP A 312 5.02 12.81 -13.16
N GLU A 313 5.84 12.63 -14.19
CA GLU A 313 6.76 11.50 -14.31
C GLU A 313 7.80 11.44 -13.16
N ARG A 314 8.08 12.54 -12.44
CA ARG A 314 8.89 12.52 -11.21
C ARG A 314 8.22 11.74 -10.08
N VAL A 315 6.88 11.72 -10.05
CA VAL A 315 6.08 10.90 -9.12
C VAL A 315 5.97 9.47 -9.64
N LEU A 316 5.58 9.30 -10.90
CA LEU A 316 5.34 7.97 -11.48
C LEU A 316 6.61 7.09 -11.40
N ASN A 317 7.78 7.61 -11.75
CA ASN A 317 9.05 6.86 -11.66
C ASN A 317 9.55 6.65 -10.22
N LYS A 318 8.94 7.29 -9.21
CA LYS A 318 9.22 7.04 -7.79
C LYS A 318 8.34 5.93 -7.22
N SER A 319 7.10 5.81 -7.67
CA SER A 319 6.12 4.80 -7.20
C SER A 319 6.66 3.38 -7.27
N GLU A 320 6.55 2.62 -6.19
CA GLU A 320 6.93 1.20 -6.15
C GLU A 320 5.79 0.31 -6.63
N HIS A 321 4.53 0.70 -6.34
CA HIS A 321 3.36 0.04 -6.93
C HIS A 321 3.41 0.06 -8.47
N LEU A 322 3.71 1.21 -9.08
CA LEU A 322 3.79 1.30 -10.55
C LEU A 322 4.92 0.42 -11.12
N LYS A 323 6.12 0.42 -10.53
CA LYS A 323 7.24 -0.44 -10.94
C LYS A 323 6.90 -1.93 -10.85
N ASN A 324 6.10 -2.33 -9.85
CA ASN A 324 5.67 -3.72 -9.72
C ASN A 324 4.58 -4.07 -10.74
N VAL A 325 3.62 -3.18 -11.02
CA VAL A 325 2.64 -3.36 -12.11
C VAL A 325 3.33 -3.41 -13.48
N GLU A 326 4.39 -2.63 -13.71
CA GLU A 326 5.25 -2.69 -14.90
C GLU A 326 5.92 -4.06 -15.09
N GLN A 327 6.46 -4.64 -14.01
CA GLN A 327 7.01 -6.00 -14.04
C GLN A 327 5.89 -7.03 -14.37
N GLN A 328 4.70 -6.88 -13.78
CA GLN A 328 3.58 -7.78 -14.07
C GLN A 328 3.03 -7.63 -15.50
N LEU A 329 3.06 -6.43 -16.08
CA LEU A 329 2.79 -6.20 -17.51
C LEU A 329 3.83 -6.88 -18.41
N ALA A 330 5.09 -6.99 -17.98
CA ALA A 330 6.14 -7.67 -18.75
C ALA A 330 5.96 -9.19 -18.81
N PHE A 331 5.32 -9.82 -17.81
CA PHE A 331 4.95 -11.24 -17.84
C PHE A 331 3.68 -11.52 -18.69
N LEU A 332 2.87 -10.50 -19.00
CA LEU A 332 1.63 -10.62 -19.78
C LEU A 332 1.83 -10.25 -21.26
N ARG A 333 2.97 -10.60 -21.86
CA ARG A 333 3.36 -10.16 -23.22
C ARG A 333 2.74 -11.01 -24.32
#